data_AF-A0A4Y8C750-F1
#
_entry.id   AF-A0A4Y8C750-F1
#
_cell.length_a   1.000
_cell.length_b   1.000
_cell.length_c   1.000
_cell.angle_alpha   90.00
_cell.angle_beta   90.00
_cell.angle_gamma   90.00
#
_symmetry.space_group_name_H-M   'P 1'
#
loop_
_entity.id
_entity.type
_entity.pdbx_description
1 polymer ?
#
loop_
_entity_poly.entity_id
_entity_poly.type
_entity_poly.pdbx_seq_one_letter_code
_entity_poly.pdbx_strand_id
1 'polypeptide(L)'
;DTIIKFCLEALEFFEQFQIDMLIIACNTASAYALDALRAKAHFPVYGVIDAGVEATIKALHDKNKEILVIATKATIKSEEYQKRLLSQGYTNINALATGLFVPMVEEGIFEG
;
A
#
# COMPACT_ATOMS: atom_id res chain seq x y z
N ASP A 1 -4.67 -14.18 3.26
CA ASP A 1 -4.95 -15.32 2.36
C ASP A 1 -5.69 -14.92 1.10
N THR A 2 -6.94 -14.47 1.16
CA THR A 2 -7.73 -14.12 -0.05
C THR A 2 -7.11 -13.04 -0.93
N ILE A 3 -6.63 -11.93 -0.33
CA ILE A 3 -6.00 -10.83 -1.09
C ILE A 3 -4.78 -11.33 -1.89
N ILE A 4 -3.94 -12.14 -1.25
CA ILE A 4 -2.73 -12.71 -1.89
C ILE A 4 -3.12 -13.61 -3.04
N LYS A 5 -4.11 -14.50 -2.83
CA LYS A 5 -4.62 -15.38 -3.88
C LYS A 5 -5.07 -14.61 -5.12
N PHE A 6 -5.92 -13.59 -4.96
CA PHE A 6 -6.39 -12.79 -6.09
C PHE A 6 -5.26 -12.03 -6.80
N CYS A 7 -4.26 -11.57 -6.04
CA CYS A 7 -3.09 -10.94 -6.65
C CYS A 7 -2.25 -11.93 -7.47
N LEU A 8 -2.08 -13.17 -7.00
CA LEU A 8 -1.36 -14.22 -7.74
C LEU A 8 -2.11 -14.66 -9.00
N GLU A 9 -3.45 -14.72 -8.97
CA GLU A 9 -4.28 -14.97 -10.15
C GLU A 9 -4.15 -13.82 -11.17
N ALA A 10 -4.10 -12.56 -10.70
CA ALA A 10 -3.84 -11.41 -11.57
C ALA A 10 -2.43 -11.45 -12.17
N LEU A 11 -1.42 -11.91 -11.41
CA LEU A 11 -0.06 -12.10 -11.92
C LEU A 11 -0.04 -13.15 -13.04
N GLU A 12 -0.70 -14.29 -12.85
CA GLU A 12 -0.83 -15.34 -13.88
C GLU A 12 -1.50 -14.81 -15.16
N PHE A 13 -2.52 -13.96 -15.02
CA PHE A 13 -3.11 -13.27 -16.17
C PHE A 13 -2.09 -12.39 -16.91
N PHE A 14 -1.18 -11.72 -16.20
CA PHE A 14 -0.17 -10.87 -16.81
C PHE A 14 1.02 -11.63 -17.42
N GLU A 15 1.29 -12.87 -17.03
CA GLU A 15 2.42 -13.69 -17.53
C GLU A 15 2.39 -13.91 -19.06
N GLN A 16 1.22 -13.85 -19.68
CA GLN A 16 1.09 -13.97 -21.15
C GLN A 16 1.57 -12.71 -21.91
N PHE A 17 1.75 -11.59 -21.22
CA PHE A 17 2.19 -10.34 -21.80
C PHE A 17 3.69 -10.11 -21.55
N GLN A 18 4.35 -9.43 -22.48
CA GLN A 18 5.73 -8.96 -22.27
C GLN A 18 5.67 -7.66 -21.47
N ILE A 19 5.79 -7.75 -20.14
CA ILE A 19 5.83 -6.59 -19.25
C ILE A 19 7.22 -6.41 -18.64
N ASP A 20 7.72 -5.17 -18.66
CA ASP A 20 9.03 -4.83 -18.08
C ASP A 20 8.98 -4.72 -16.54
N MET A 21 7.81 -4.39 -15.98
CA MET A 21 7.58 -4.23 -14.54
C MET A 21 6.09 -4.35 -14.17
N LEU A 22 5.81 -4.64 -12.90
CA LEU A 22 4.47 -4.64 -12.33
C LEU A 22 4.35 -3.63 -11.19
N ILE A 23 3.27 -2.83 -11.21
CA ILE A 23 2.94 -1.87 -10.15
C ILE A 23 1.65 -2.32 -9.46
N ILE A 24 1.72 -2.55 -8.15
CA ILE A 24 0.55 -2.81 -7.31
C ILE A 24 -0.08 -1.48 -6.92
N ALA A 25 -1.06 -1.02 -7.72
CA ALA A 25 -1.71 0.28 -7.51
C ALA A 25 -2.57 0.35 -6.23
N CYS A 26 -3.08 -0.78 -5.74
CA CYS A 26 -3.92 -0.82 -4.55
C CYS A 26 -3.07 -0.89 -3.27
N ASN A 27 -3.30 0.03 -2.32
CA ASN A 27 -2.64 0.02 -1.01
C ASN A 27 -2.93 -1.28 -0.23
N THR A 28 -4.16 -1.79 -0.28
CA THR A 28 -4.52 -3.06 0.38
C THR A 28 -3.76 -4.25 -0.23
N ALA A 29 -3.63 -4.30 -1.55
CA ALA A 29 -2.85 -5.35 -2.21
C ALA A 29 -1.35 -5.20 -1.91
N SER A 30 -0.82 -3.98 -1.94
CA SER A 30 0.59 -3.70 -1.60
C SER A 30 0.93 -4.12 -0.17
N ALA A 31 -0.01 -3.94 0.77
CA ALA A 31 0.17 -4.32 2.16
C ALA A 31 0.29 -5.84 2.40
N TYR A 32 -0.35 -6.67 1.59
CA TYR A 32 -0.45 -8.11 1.85
C TYR A 32 0.24 -8.99 0.82
N ALA A 33 0.34 -8.55 -0.44
CA ALA A 33 0.73 -9.40 -1.56
C ALA A 33 2.09 -9.05 -2.16
N LEU A 34 2.73 -7.94 -1.77
CA LEU A 34 3.98 -7.49 -2.39
C LEU A 34 5.07 -8.56 -2.37
N ASP A 35 5.33 -9.17 -1.21
CA ASP A 35 6.39 -10.17 -1.07
C ASP A 35 6.06 -11.47 -1.82
N ALA A 36 4.80 -11.91 -1.77
CA ALA A 36 4.34 -13.10 -2.50
C ALA A 36 4.45 -12.90 -4.03
N LEU A 37 4.10 -11.72 -4.53
CA LEU A 37 4.24 -11.37 -5.94
C LEU A 37 5.71 -11.29 -6.35
N ARG A 38 6.58 -10.66 -5.54
CA ARG A 38 8.02 -10.61 -5.79
C ARG A 38 8.66 -12.00 -5.83
N ALA A 39 8.17 -12.93 -5.01
CA ALA A 39 8.69 -14.29 -4.98
C ALA A 39 8.33 -15.10 -6.25
N LYS A 40 7.23 -14.76 -6.94
CA LYS A 40 6.75 -15.49 -8.12
C LYS A 40 7.08 -14.80 -9.45
N ALA A 41 7.10 -13.47 -9.48
CA ALA A 41 7.31 -12.70 -10.71
C ALA A 41 8.76 -12.78 -11.22
N HIS A 42 8.92 -12.81 -12.54
CA HIS A 42 10.22 -12.76 -13.22
C HIS A 42 10.70 -11.33 -13.54
N PHE A 43 9.90 -10.33 -13.23
CA PHE A 43 10.17 -8.91 -13.42
C PHE A 43 10.04 -8.15 -12.10
N PRO A 44 10.59 -6.92 -12.00
CA PRO A 44 10.45 -6.09 -10.82
C PRO A 44 8.98 -5.80 -10.46
N VAL A 45 8.66 -5.92 -9.16
CA VAL A 45 7.34 -5.59 -8.61
C VAL A 45 7.45 -4.49 -7.55
N TYR A 46 6.66 -3.43 -7.72
CA TYR A 46 6.62 -2.27 -6.84
C TYR A 46 5.23 -2.08 -6.23
N GLY A 47 5.18 -1.74 -4.95
CA GLY A 47 3.93 -1.42 -4.24
C GLY A 47 3.82 0.06 -3.92
N VAL A 48 2.61 0.60 -3.95
CA VAL A 48 2.36 2.04 -3.67
C VAL A 48 2.66 2.46 -2.23
N ILE A 49 2.72 1.52 -1.28
CA ILE A 49 3.11 1.82 0.11
C ILE A 49 4.56 2.32 0.17
N ASP A 50 5.48 1.66 -0.55
CA ASP A 50 6.89 2.10 -0.60
C ASP A 50 7.01 3.53 -1.11
N ALA A 51 6.27 3.84 -2.19
CA ALA A 51 6.26 5.17 -2.78
C ALA A 51 5.73 6.23 -1.79
N GLY A 52 4.64 5.92 -1.06
CA GLY A 52 4.09 6.82 -0.03
C GLY A 52 5.05 7.06 1.14
N VAL A 53 5.74 6.01 1.59
CA VAL A 53 6.78 6.12 2.63
C VAL A 53 7.94 6.97 2.14
N GLU A 54 8.44 6.73 0.93
CA GLU A 54 9.56 7.49 0.35
C GLU A 54 9.21 8.97 0.17
N ALA A 55 8.00 9.27 -0.33
CA ALA A 55 7.51 10.64 -0.44
C ALA A 55 7.44 11.33 0.92
N THR A 56 6.98 10.61 1.96
CA THR A 56 6.92 11.12 3.34
C THR A 56 8.32 11.45 3.87
N ILE A 57 9.31 10.58 3.61
CA ILE A 57 10.70 10.79 4.01
C ILE A 57 11.30 12.05 3.38
N LYS A 58 11.03 12.25 2.08
CA LYS A 58 11.50 13.42 1.33
C LYS A 58 10.82 14.72 1.78
N ALA A 59 9.56 14.64 2.22
CA ALA A 59 8.80 15.83 2.64
C ALA A 59 9.04 16.20 4.12
N LEU A 60 9.21 15.21 5.00
CA LEU A 60 9.28 15.40 6.45
C LEU A 60 10.67 15.05 6.98
N HIS A 61 11.56 16.04 7.01
CA HIS A 61 12.92 15.82 7.52
C HIS A 61 12.98 15.65 9.04
N ASP A 62 12.07 16.30 9.78
CA ASP A 62 11.94 16.16 11.24
C ASP A 62 11.20 14.87 11.60
N LYS A 63 11.93 13.93 12.21
CA LYS A 63 11.46 12.59 12.56
C LYS A 63 10.44 12.57 13.72
N ASN A 64 10.32 13.66 14.47
CA ASN A 64 9.36 13.79 15.57
C ASN A 64 8.01 14.36 15.11
N LYS A 65 7.87 14.74 13.83
CA LYS A 65 6.60 15.23 13.28
C LYS A 65 5.54 14.15 13.38
N GLU A 66 4.32 14.59 13.70
CA GLU A 66 3.16 13.73 13.72
C GLU A 66 2.77 13.34 12.29
N ILE A 67 2.59 12.04 12.07
CA ILE A 67 2.17 11.46 10.80
C ILE A 67 0.86 10.71 11.03
N LEU A 68 -0.18 11.05 10.27
CA LEU A 68 -1.43 10.29 10.25
C LEU A 68 -1.54 9.50 8.95
N VAL A 69 -1.67 8.18 9.07
CA VAL A 69 -1.98 7.28 7.96
C VAL A 69 -3.47 6.97 7.97
N ILE A 70 -4.19 7.34 6.91
CA ILE A 70 -5.58 6.93 6.68
C ILE A 70 -5.64 5.92 5.54
N ALA A 71 -6.39 4.83 5.72
CA ALA A 71 -6.55 3.82 4.67
C ALA A 71 -7.74 2.89 4.96
N THR A 72 -7.92 1.88 4.11
CA THR A 72 -8.87 0.79 4.36
C THR A 72 -8.54 0.05 5.66
N LYS A 73 -9.53 -0.62 6.24
CA LYS A 73 -9.34 -1.46 7.44
C LYS A 73 -8.21 -2.48 7.26
N ALA A 74 -8.11 -3.09 6.07
CA ALA A 74 -7.09 -4.07 5.77
C ALA A 74 -5.69 -3.44 5.74
N THR A 75 -5.52 -2.32 5.03
CA THR A 75 -4.23 -1.61 4.99
C THR A 75 -3.77 -1.20 6.38
N ILE A 76 -4.65 -0.60 7.20
CA ILE A 76 -4.27 -0.18 8.57
C ILE A 76 -3.90 -1.38 9.45
N LYS A 77 -4.67 -2.49 9.36
CA LYS A 77 -4.40 -3.73 10.11
C LYS A 77 -3.07 -4.40 9.74
N SER A 78 -2.57 -4.19 8.52
CA SER A 78 -1.27 -4.74 8.09
C SER A 78 -0.08 -4.09 8.79
N GLU A 79 -0.25 -2.85 9.26
CA GLU A 79 0.78 -2.00 9.85
C GLU A 79 1.98 -1.70 8.92
N GLU A 80 1.86 -1.94 7.61
CA GLU A 80 3.00 -1.82 6.70
C GLU A 80 3.54 -0.39 6.57
N TYR A 81 2.68 0.62 6.59
CA TYR A 81 3.13 2.02 6.67
C TYR A 81 3.89 2.29 7.98
N GLN A 82 3.31 1.88 9.12
CA GLN A 82 3.90 2.11 10.43
C GLN A 82 5.26 1.44 10.57
N LYS A 83 5.39 0.17 10.18
CA LYS A 83 6.66 -0.59 10.21
C LYS A 83 7.74 0.09 9.37
N ARG A 84 7.39 0.52 8.15
CA ARG A 84 8.34 1.13 7.22
C ARG A 84 8.73 2.54 7.63
N LEU A 85 7.82 3.34 8.17
CA LEU A 85 8.15 4.65 8.72
C LEU A 85 8.98 4.52 10.01
N LEU A 86 8.66 3.56 10.87
CA LEU A 86 9.41 3.27 12.09
C LEU A 86 10.86 2.86 11.78
N SER A 87 11.06 2.01 10.77
CA SER A 87 12.41 1.63 10.33
C SER A 87 13.23 2.80 9.77
N GLN A 88 12.58 3.91 9.44
CA GLN A 88 13.17 5.16 8.95
C GLN A 88 13.31 6.23 10.05
N GLY A 89 13.04 5.85 11.31
CA GLY A 89 13.23 6.67 12.50
C GLY A 89 12.04 7.53 12.90
N TYR A 90 10.89 7.45 12.23
CA TYR A 90 9.69 8.16 12.66
C TYR A 90 9.03 7.43 13.83
N THR A 91 8.71 8.17 14.89
CA THR A 91 8.16 7.59 16.13
C THR A 91 6.73 8.05 16.43
N ASN A 92 6.30 9.19 15.87
CA ASN A 92 4.97 9.76 16.10
C ASN A 92 4.02 9.45 14.93
N ILE A 93 3.63 8.17 14.80
CA ILE A 93 2.81 7.68 13.70
C ILE A 93 1.46 7.21 14.25
N ASN A 94 0.39 7.88 13.83
CA ASN A 94 -0.99 7.50 14.08
C ASN A 94 -1.59 6.85 12.82
N ALA A 95 -2.52 5.91 13.01
CA ALA A 95 -3.13 5.17 11.92
C ALA A 95 -4.64 5.02 12.14
N LEU A 96 -5.46 5.35 11.14
CA LEU A 96 -6.91 5.36 11.24
C LEU A 96 -7.55 4.69 10.03
N ALA A 97 -8.40 3.68 10.29
CA ALA A 97 -9.17 3.04 9.23
C ALA A 97 -10.41 3.87 8.86
N THR A 98 -10.52 4.25 7.59
CA THR A 98 -11.61 5.09 7.06
C THR A 98 -12.54 4.25 6.17
N GLY A 99 -13.34 3.38 6.79
CA GLY A 99 -14.14 2.37 6.08
C GLY A 99 -15.20 2.93 5.12
N LEU A 100 -15.68 4.16 5.35
CA LEU A 100 -16.71 4.79 4.52
C LEU A 100 -16.15 5.62 3.36
N PHE A 101 -14.85 5.94 3.35
CA PHE A 101 -14.30 6.81 2.30
C PHE A 101 -14.31 6.15 0.93
N VAL A 102 -14.06 4.84 0.85
CA VAL A 102 -14.13 4.10 -0.42
C VAL A 102 -15.54 4.18 -1.03
N PRO A 103 -16.62 3.72 -0.35
CA PRO A 103 -17.94 3.78 -0.95
C PRO A 103 -18.42 5.21 -1.18
N MET A 104 -18.07 6.18 -0.32
CA MET A 104 -18.43 7.58 -0.56
C MET A 104 -17.85 8.11 -1.87
N VAL A 105 -16.56 7.86 -2.13
CA VAL A 105 -15.90 8.29 -3.37
C VAL A 105 -16.47 7.55 -4.59
N GLU A 106 -16.71 6.24 -4.47
CA GLU A 106 -17.27 5.43 -5.57
C GLU A 106 -18.70 5.84 -5.93
N GLU A 107 -19.48 6.29 -4.96
CA GLU A 107 -20.84 6.82 -5.16
C GLU A 107 -20.86 8.33 -5.50
N GLY A 108 -19.70 8.98 -5.64
CA GLY A 108 -19.61 10.39 -6.01
C GLY A 108 -20.00 11.37 -4.90
N ILE A 109 -19.96 10.95 -3.63
CA ILE A 109 -20.30 11.76 -2.46
C ILE A 109 -19.02 12.45 -1.96
N PHE A 110 -18.86 13.73 -2.31
CA PHE A 110 -17.69 14.55 -1.95
C PHE A 110 -18.00 15.71 -1.00
N GLU A 111 -19.28 15.93 -0.69
CA GLU A 111 -19.77 17.04 0.14
C GLU A 111 -20.84 16.51 1.12
N GLY A 112 -20.95 17.15 2.29
CA GLY A 112 -21.89 16.79 3.36
C GLY A 112 -21.84 17.74 4.55
#